data_AF-A0AAD9MQ17-F1
#
_entry.id   AF-A0AAD9MQ17-F1
#
_cell.length_a   1.000
_cell.length_b   1.000
_cell.length_c   1.000
_cell.angle_alpha   90.00
_cell.angle_beta   90.00
_cell.angle_gamma   90.00
#
_symmetry.space_group_name_H-M   'P 1'
#
loop_
_entity.id
_entity.type
_entity.pdbx_description
1 polymer ?
#
loop_
_entity_poly.entity_id
_entity_poly.type
_entity_poly.pdbx_seq_one_letter_code
_entity_poly.pdbx_strand_id
1 'polypeptide(L)'
;MQPKYLLLLALLACVFIELTFYYFFNGVQSKSNKTFGVCHLYTTLNRHTGIENQDIVQYGSIRPGRKYAVFTSSIYDSDSVSYAFDLPLTAMTWKRIGFDSIIIIAGDPQAQQHKRQPWIQFLMDTLIDKEHILVMVLKRVPASQATSISQVSRLFAASLLQYDKNDATIQNIYIVTTDADIWPIAKSFFVLPPGKDILHGDIGKFQIENMTVIQAPLSYIGMKIRTWHSVMTQSGLLLMPNTTGEIVKYFGGMFHDNVTHGGPGWGIDQVMISLRLHQWKIKNEDEQRIHVYQRHFGPDRIDRNNWPMVYNINRKVDAHILKRGHQQKQWKRLMILLTKMCPGWFMRFGDGVDDPAAWNTMATMMMVLVDGGPAPLFDVLDNSRCNVAMFWTIADAMLADSDVWRARVVADSSVI
;
A
#
# COMPACT_ATOMS: atom_id res chain seq x y z
N MET A 1 28.19 -20.23 -17.23
CA MET A 1 28.33 -19.15 -16.23
C MET A 1 27.25 -19.37 -15.17
N GLN A 2 27.56 -19.48 -13.87
CA GLN A 2 26.51 -19.77 -12.88
C GLN A 2 25.55 -18.58 -12.74
N PRO A 3 24.23 -18.79 -12.48
CA PRO A 3 23.22 -17.73 -12.40
C PRO A 3 23.56 -16.58 -11.44
N LYS A 4 24.35 -16.86 -10.39
CA LYS A 4 24.80 -15.87 -9.41
C LYS A 4 25.75 -14.80 -9.99
N TYR A 5 26.49 -15.12 -11.05
CA TYR A 5 27.40 -14.16 -11.70
C TYR A 5 26.68 -13.21 -12.66
N LEU A 6 25.50 -13.59 -13.17
CA LEU A 6 24.66 -12.72 -14.01
C LEU A 6 24.05 -11.56 -13.19
N LEU A 7 23.60 -11.84 -11.95
CA LEU A 7 23.08 -10.80 -11.06
C LEU A 7 24.16 -9.79 -10.65
N LEU A 8 25.38 -10.28 -10.41
CA LEU A 8 26.53 -9.43 -10.08
C LEU A 8 26.98 -8.56 -11.26
N LEU A 9 27.02 -9.12 -12.47
CA LEU A 9 27.32 -8.37 -13.70
C LEU A 9 26.26 -7.31 -13.99
N ALA A 10 24.97 -7.59 -13.73
CA ALA A 10 23.91 -6.60 -13.85
C ALA A 10 24.09 -5.45 -12.84
N LEU A 11 24.38 -5.75 -11.56
CA LEU A 11 24.60 -4.74 -10.52
C LEU A 11 25.84 -3.88 -10.77
N LEU A 12 26.94 -4.47 -11.23
CA LEU A 12 28.18 -3.74 -11.57
C LEU A 12 28.03 -2.89 -12.83
N ALA A 13 27.29 -3.37 -13.84
CA ALA A 13 26.95 -2.57 -15.02
C ALA A 13 26.11 -1.34 -14.64
N CYS A 14 25.22 -1.44 -13.65
CA CYS A 14 24.44 -0.30 -13.15
C CYS A 14 25.33 0.79 -12.53
N VAL A 15 26.30 0.41 -11.68
CA VAL A 15 27.23 1.37 -11.09
C VAL A 15 28.08 2.07 -12.16
N PHE A 16 28.49 1.34 -13.21
CA PHE A 16 29.32 1.87 -14.29
C PHE A 16 28.55 2.81 -15.23
N ILE A 17 27.29 2.48 -15.55
CA ILE A 17 26.41 3.34 -16.37
C ILE A 17 26.10 4.64 -15.63
N GLU A 18 25.86 4.59 -14.31
CA GLU A 18 25.56 5.79 -13.51
C GLU A 18 26.76 6.73 -13.35
N LEU A 19 27.98 6.21 -13.16
CA LEU A 19 29.20 7.02 -13.11
C LEU A 19 29.48 7.73 -14.44
N THR A 20 29.16 7.07 -15.57
CA THR A 20 29.35 7.65 -16.91
C THR A 20 28.33 8.76 -17.17
N PHE A 21 27.09 8.62 -16.70
CA PHE A 21 26.03 9.62 -16.89
C PHE A 21 26.15 10.84 -15.96
N TYR A 22 26.65 10.66 -14.73
CA TYR A 22 26.89 11.78 -13.81
C TYR A 22 27.89 12.80 -14.38
N TYR A 23 28.86 12.34 -15.17
CA TYR A 23 29.80 13.21 -15.90
C TYR A 23 29.23 13.77 -17.20
N PHE A 24 28.30 13.07 -17.85
CA PHE A 24 27.81 13.46 -19.18
C PHE A 24 26.64 14.47 -19.15
N PHE A 25 25.80 14.45 -18.11
CA PHE A 25 24.56 15.25 -18.08
C PHE A 25 24.60 16.53 -17.23
N ASN A 26 25.65 16.78 -16.46
CA ASN A 26 25.85 18.06 -15.78
C ASN A 26 26.29 19.21 -16.72
N GLY A 27 26.24 19.01 -18.05
CA GLY A 27 26.74 19.94 -19.05
C GLY A 27 25.71 20.68 -19.91
N VAL A 28 24.39 20.44 -19.81
CA VAL A 28 23.44 21.07 -20.76
C VAL A 28 22.09 21.44 -20.11
N GLN A 29 21.84 22.74 -19.96
CA GLN A 29 20.51 23.32 -19.74
C GLN A 29 19.98 23.97 -21.03
N SER A 30 18.70 23.80 -21.36
CA SER A 30 17.94 24.76 -22.17
C SER A 30 16.42 24.59 -22.03
N LYS A 31 15.73 25.72 -22.17
CA LYS A 31 14.32 26.08 -21.90
C LYS A 31 13.37 25.74 -23.07
N SER A 32 12.06 25.60 -22.80
CA SER A 32 11.00 26.55 -23.26
C SER A 32 9.56 26.03 -23.13
N ASN A 33 8.64 27.01 -23.04
CA ASN A 33 7.19 26.96 -22.80
C ASN A 33 6.35 26.74 -24.09
N LYS A 34 5.11 26.22 -23.98
CA LYS A 34 3.84 26.98 -24.14
C LYS A 34 2.57 26.09 -24.22
N THR A 35 1.48 26.75 -23.82
CA THR A 35 0.06 26.43 -23.56
C THR A 35 -0.84 26.15 -24.76
N PHE A 36 -1.99 25.47 -24.54
CA PHE A 36 -3.38 25.64 -25.09
C PHE A 36 -4.16 24.34 -24.74
N GLY A 37 -5.47 24.24 -24.44
CA GLY A 37 -6.64 25.10 -24.34
C GLY A 37 -7.83 24.19 -23.93
N VAL A 38 -8.74 24.72 -23.12
CA VAL A 38 -9.77 24.01 -22.32
C VAL A 38 -11.04 23.67 -23.11
N CYS A 39 -11.69 22.53 -22.81
CA CYS A 39 -13.12 22.33 -23.05
C CYS A 39 -13.79 21.53 -21.91
N HIS A 40 -14.97 22.02 -21.51
CA HIS A 40 -15.77 21.74 -20.31
C HIS A 40 -16.35 20.32 -20.20
N LEU A 41 -16.10 19.63 -19.08
CA LEU A 41 -17.05 18.77 -18.35
C LEU A 41 -16.48 18.38 -16.96
N TYR A 42 -16.28 19.33 -16.04
CA TYR A 42 -15.65 19.08 -14.73
C TYR A 42 -16.24 19.96 -13.63
N THR A 43 -17.38 19.59 -13.04
CA THR A 43 -17.98 20.37 -11.95
C THR A 43 -18.34 19.61 -10.67
N THR A 44 -17.92 18.35 -10.51
CA THR A 44 -18.15 17.64 -9.22
C THR A 44 -16.90 17.06 -8.55
N LEU A 45 -15.74 17.01 -9.23
CA LEU A 45 -14.48 16.46 -8.67
C LEU A 45 -13.51 17.50 -8.08
N ASN A 46 -13.82 18.80 -8.16
CA ASN A 46 -12.89 19.88 -7.76
C ASN A 46 -12.95 20.32 -6.28
N ARG A 47 -13.57 19.55 -5.38
CA ARG A 47 -13.52 19.86 -3.93
C ARG A 47 -12.29 19.27 -3.22
N HIS A 48 -11.48 18.46 -3.89
CA HIS A 48 -10.21 17.98 -3.35
C HIS A 48 -9.08 18.58 -4.18
N THR A 49 -8.39 19.57 -3.61
CA THR A 49 -7.24 20.24 -4.24
C THR A 49 -6.08 19.26 -4.36
N GLY A 50 -6.09 18.43 -5.40
CA GLY A 50 -4.95 17.62 -5.75
C GLY A 50 -3.80 18.53 -6.17
N ILE A 51 -2.66 18.40 -5.49
CA ILE A 51 -1.43 19.05 -5.95
C ILE A 51 -0.85 18.16 -7.06
N GLU A 52 -0.85 18.68 -8.29
CA GLU A 52 -0.33 17.94 -9.45
C GLU A 52 1.16 18.21 -9.63
N ASN A 53 1.99 17.20 -9.34
CA ASN A 53 3.22 17.02 -10.12
C ASN A 53 2.79 16.26 -11.39
N GLN A 54 3.28 16.59 -12.60
CA GLN A 54 2.61 16.22 -13.87
C GLN A 54 2.22 14.72 -14.01
N ASP A 55 2.90 13.82 -13.29
CA ASP A 55 2.67 12.38 -13.31
C ASP A 55 2.21 11.75 -11.98
N ILE A 56 2.00 12.54 -10.92
CA ILE A 56 1.50 12.06 -9.61
C ILE A 56 0.37 12.96 -9.14
N VAL A 57 -0.79 12.35 -8.88
CA VAL A 57 -1.94 13.05 -8.28
C VAL A 57 -2.16 12.55 -6.87
N GLN A 58 -2.24 13.48 -5.93
CA GLN A 58 -2.56 13.19 -4.53
C GLN A 58 -4.00 13.61 -4.23
N TYR A 59 -4.80 12.71 -3.66
CA TYR A 59 -6.12 12.99 -3.11
C TYR A 59 -6.08 12.85 -1.59
N GLY A 60 -6.51 13.91 -0.91
CA GLY A 60 -6.42 14.04 0.54
C GLY A 60 -5.12 14.73 1.01
N SER A 61 -4.89 14.72 2.31
CA SER A 61 -3.69 15.34 2.91
C SER A 61 -3.16 14.51 4.07
N ILE A 62 -1.84 14.43 4.17
CA ILE A 62 -1.18 13.86 5.33
C ILE A 62 -1.38 14.76 6.55
N ARG A 63 -1.53 14.17 7.74
CA ARG A 63 -1.86 14.89 8.96
C ARG A 63 -0.81 14.65 10.04
N PRO A 64 -0.26 15.72 10.65
CA PRO A 64 0.62 15.60 11.81
C PRO A 64 0.01 14.76 12.93
N GLY A 65 0.86 14.04 13.66
CA GLY A 65 0.45 13.22 14.81
C GLY A 65 -0.29 11.92 14.47
N ARG A 66 -0.55 11.65 13.18
CA ARG A 66 -1.11 10.37 12.71
C ARG A 66 0.00 9.37 12.38
N LYS A 67 -0.39 8.09 12.26
CA LYS A 67 0.46 6.99 11.80
C LYS A 67 -0.17 6.43 10.53
N TYR A 68 0.64 6.01 9.56
CA TYR A 68 0.12 5.54 8.28
C TYR A 68 0.60 4.15 7.91
N ALA A 69 -0.30 3.32 7.39
CA ALA A 69 0.03 2.12 6.64
C ALA A 69 0.14 2.47 5.16
N VAL A 70 1.20 2.01 4.50
CA VAL A 70 1.48 2.30 3.09
C VAL A 70 1.36 1.01 2.29
N PHE A 71 0.41 0.96 1.37
CA PHE A 71 0.23 -0.18 0.48
C PHE A 71 -0.14 0.28 -0.93
N THR A 72 0.07 -0.63 -1.88
CA THR A 72 0.07 -0.32 -3.30
C THR A 72 -0.74 -1.34 -4.07
N SER A 73 -1.40 -0.89 -5.15
CA SER A 73 -2.02 -1.79 -6.12
C SER A 73 -1.92 -1.19 -7.52
N SER A 74 -1.88 -2.05 -8.54
CA SER A 74 -2.12 -1.64 -9.93
C SER A 74 -3.61 -1.71 -10.26
N ILE A 75 -3.99 -1.18 -11.42
CA ILE A 75 -5.37 -1.24 -11.97
C ILE A 75 -5.43 -1.74 -13.42
N TYR A 76 -4.35 -2.34 -13.93
CA TYR A 76 -4.23 -2.69 -15.36
C TYR A 76 -4.68 -4.12 -15.72
N ASP A 77 -4.49 -5.10 -14.84
CA ASP A 77 -4.78 -6.51 -15.12
C ASP A 77 -5.78 -7.14 -14.14
N SER A 78 -6.31 -8.32 -14.48
CA SER A 78 -7.35 -9.00 -13.68
C SER A 78 -6.88 -9.43 -12.29
N ASP A 79 -5.60 -9.74 -12.13
CA ASP A 79 -5.02 -10.00 -10.80
C ASP A 79 -4.98 -8.72 -9.98
N SER A 80 -4.66 -7.58 -10.61
CA SER A 80 -4.69 -6.24 -10.02
C SER A 80 -6.08 -5.85 -9.55
N VAL A 81 -7.15 -6.23 -10.27
CA VAL A 81 -8.54 -6.02 -9.84
C VAL A 81 -8.80 -6.67 -8.48
N SER A 82 -8.23 -7.86 -8.25
CA SER A 82 -8.39 -8.57 -6.98
C SER A 82 -7.77 -7.77 -5.83
N TYR A 83 -6.55 -7.26 -6.00
CA TYR A 83 -5.89 -6.43 -4.99
C TYR A 83 -6.58 -5.08 -4.80
N ALA A 84 -7.04 -4.47 -5.90
CA ALA A 84 -7.72 -3.19 -5.88
C ALA A 84 -9.06 -3.26 -5.13
N PHE A 85 -9.80 -4.35 -5.31
CA PHE A 85 -11.03 -4.64 -4.56
C PHE A 85 -10.79 -4.67 -3.04
N ASP A 86 -9.66 -5.23 -2.60
CA ASP A 86 -9.36 -5.37 -1.18
C ASP A 86 -8.91 -4.04 -0.52
N LEU A 87 -8.53 -3.02 -1.29
CA LEU A 87 -7.94 -1.77 -0.76
C LEU A 87 -8.79 -1.07 0.31
N PRO A 88 -10.12 -0.85 0.13
CA PRO A 88 -10.92 -0.20 1.16
C PRO A 88 -10.98 -1.03 2.44
N LEU A 89 -11.08 -2.35 2.33
CA LEU A 89 -11.11 -3.27 3.48
C LEU A 89 -9.76 -3.27 4.19
N THR A 90 -8.66 -3.32 3.44
CA THR A 90 -7.30 -3.21 3.96
C THR A 90 -7.14 -1.90 4.72
N ALA A 91 -7.55 -0.77 4.16
CA ALA A 91 -7.51 0.52 4.85
C ALA A 91 -8.27 0.51 6.19
N MET A 92 -9.47 -0.07 6.20
CA MET A 92 -10.27 -0.18 7.43
C MET A 92 -9.64 -1.10 8.48
N THR A 93 -9.03 -2.22 8.08
CA THR A 93 -8.35 -3.12 9.03
C THR A 93 -7.13 -2.47 9.67
N TRP A 94 -6.40 -1.62 8.94
CA TRP A 94 -5.35 -0.77 9.49
C TRP A 94 -5.88 0.34 10.39
N LYS A 95 -6.99 0.97 10.00
CA LYS A 95 -7.66 2.01 10.80
C LYS A 95 -8.04 1.50 12.19
N ARG A 96 -8.58 0.29 12.26
CA ARG A 96 -8.93 -0.41 13.50
C ARG A 96 -7.78 -0.47 14.51
N ILE A 97 -6.54 -0.67 14.05
CA ILE A 97 -5.36 -0.72 14.92
C ILE A 97 -4.67 0.64 15.12
N GLY A 98 -5.28 1.71 14.61
CA GLY A 98 -4.87 3.10 14.83
C GLY A 98 -3.97 3.69 13.75
N PHE A 99 -3.97 3.11 12.54
CA PHE A 99 -3.23 3.61 11.39
C PHE A 99 -4.18 4.16 10.33
N ASP A 100 -3.97 5.40 9.90
CA ASP A 100 -4.56 5.91 8.67
C ASP A 100 -3.83 5.24 7.47
N SER A 101 -4.30 5.42 6.24
CA SER A 101 -3.75 4.71 5.08
C SER A 101 -3.21 5.66 4.03
N ILE A 102 -2.06 5.32 3.46
CA ILE A 102 -1.52 5.89 2.22
C ILE A 102 -1.62 4.79 1.16
N ILE A 103 -2.49 4.99 0.18
CA ILE A 103 -2.76 4.03 -0.88
C ILE A 103 -2.15 4.56 -2.16
N ILE A 104 -1.21 3.81 -2.73
CA ILE A 104 -0.58 4.18 -4.00
C ILE A 104 -1.18 3.32 -5.12
N ILE A 105 -1.75 3.97 -6.12
CA ILE A 105 -2.37 3.32 -7.27
C ILE A 105 -1.45 3.49 -8.49
N ALA A 106 -0.92 2.38 -8.98
CA ALA A 106 -0.11 2.33 -10.19
C ALA A 106 -1.01 2.22 -11.43
N GLY A 107 -1.24 3.35 -12.10
CA GLY A 107 -2.11 3.47 -13.26
C GLY A 107 -3.05 4.66 -13.13
N ASP A 108 -3.40 5.26 -14.26
CA ASP A 108 -4.28 6.43 -14.30
C ASP A 108 -5.75 6.01 -14.38
N PRO A 109 -6.58 6.21 -13.33
CA PRO A 109 -8.00 5.87 -13.35
C PRO A 109 -8.78 6.57 -14.48
N GLN A 110 -8.27 7.70 -14.96
CA GLN A 110 -8.88 8.50 -16.03
C GLN A 110 -8.38 8.11 -17.42
N ALA A 111 -7.47 7.15 -17.56
CA ALA A 111 -7.04 6.66 -18.87
C ALA A 111 -8.22 6.05 -19.65
N GLN A 112 -8.23 6.22 -20.98
CA GLN A 112 -9.36 5.80 -21.83
C GLN A 112 -9.74 4.32 -21.65
N GLN A 113 -8.75 3.44 -21.47
CA GLN A 113 -8.97 2.01 -21.23
C GLN A 113 -9.63 1.71 -19.87
N HIS A 114 -9.48 2.60 -18.89
CA HIS A 114 -10.05 2.48 -17.54
C HIS A 114 -11.40 3.19 -17.41
N LYS A 115 -11.66 4.23 -18.23
CA LYS A 115 -12.98 4.92 -18.27
C LYS A 115 -14.15 3.97 -18.55
N ARG A 116 -13.89 2.81 -19.14
CA ARG A 116 -14.90 1.78 -19.43
C ARG A 116 -15.08 0.76 -18.31
N GLN A 117 -14.42 0.93 -17.17
CA GLN A 117 -14.46 0.01 -16.05
C GLN A 117 -15.11 0.68 -14.83
N PRO A 118 -16.44 0.56 -14.65
CA PRO A 118 -17.18 1.23 -13.57
C PRO A 118 -16.62 0.94 -12.17
N TRP A 119 -16.04 -0.24 -11.95
CA TRP A 119 -15.45 -0.61 -10.66
C TRP A 119 -14.26 0.29 -10.28
N ILE A 120 -13.49 0.81 -11.24
CA ILE A 120 -12.37 1.72 -10.95
C ILE A 120 -12.90 3.03 -10.40
N GLN A 121 -13.93 3.60 -11.02
CA GLN A 121 -14.54 4.84 -10.53
C GLN A 121 -15.14 4.63 -9.15
N PHE A 122 -15.89 3.55 -8.96
CA PHE A 122 -16.46 3.18 -7.68
C PHE A 122 -15.37 3.01 -6.59
N LEU A 123 -14.25 2.36 -6.91
CA LEU A 123 -13.11 2.25 -6.02
C LEU A 123 -12.53 3.62 -5.65
N MET A 124 -12.31 4.49 -6.64
CA MET A 124 -11.75 5.82 -6.38
C MET A 124 -12.69 6.67 -5.52
N ASP A 125 -13.99 6.67 -5.82
CA ASP A 125 -15.01 7.34 -4.99
C ASP A 125 -15.03 6.74 -3.58
N THR A 126 -14.81 5.42 -3.47
CA THR A 126 -14.74 4.73 -2.18
C THR A 126 -13.57 5.21 -1.31
N LEU A 127 -12.43 5.51 -1.94
CA LEU A 127 -11.19 5.84 -1.25
C LEU A 127 -11.02 7.35 -0.98
N ILE A 128 -11.37 8.21 -1.95
CA ILE A 128 -11.06 9.64 -1.91
C ILE A 128 -11.86 10.38 -0.83
N ASP A 129 -13.10 9.95 -0.56
CA ASP A 129 -13.99 10.64 0.38
C ASP A 129 -13.67 10.36 1.85
N LYS A 130 -12.65 9.53 2.13
CA LYS A 130 -12.33 9.09 3.49
C LYS A 130 -11.18 9.88 4.10
N GLU A 131 -11.50 10.55 5.20
CA GLU A 131 -10.57 11.39 5.97
C GLU A 131 -9.28 10.68 6.43
N HIS A 132 -9.35 9.36 6.61
CA HIS A 132 -8.24 8.53 7.07
C HIS A 132 -7.48 7.85 5.92
N ILE A 133 -7.77 8.22 4.67
CA ILE A 133 -7.13 7.68 3.47
C ILE A 133 -6.52 8.82 2.67
N LEU A 134 -5.25 8.64 2.32
CA LEU A 134 -4.55 9.44 1.33
C LEU A 134 -4.34 8.57 0.09
N VAL A 135 -4.82 9.00 -1.07
CA VAL A 135 -4.61 8.26 -2.33
C VAL A 135 -3.55 8.98 -3.18
N MET A 136 -2.52 8.26 -3.61
CA MET A 136 -1.53 8.75 -4.56
C MET A 136 -1.63 7.95 -5.85
N VAL A 137 -1.98 8.60 -6.95
CA VAL A 137 -2.09 7.99 -8.27
C VAL A 137 -0.80 8.25 -9.05
N LEU A 138 -0.11 7.18 -9.41
CA LEU A 138 1.03 7.20 -10.32
C LEU A 138 0.50 7.12 -11.76
N LYS A 139 0.41 8.26 -12.44
CA LYS A 139 0.03 8.35 -13.86
C LYS A 139 1.17 7.89 -14.76
N ARG A 140 0.85 7.53 -16.00
CA ARG A 140 1.82 7.14 -17.05
C ARG A 140 2.71 5.93 -16.73
N VAL A 141 2.27 5.07 -15.80
CA VAL A 141 2.92 3.76 -15.58
C VAL A 141 2.63 2.84 -16.77
N PRO A 142 3.62 2.29 -17.49
CA PRO A 142 3.38 1.32 -18.54
C PRO A 142 2.65 0.08 -17.98
N ALA A 143 1.62 -0.42 -18.67
CA ALA A 143 0.84 -1.57 -18.21
C ALA A 143 1.74 -2.79 -17.91
N SER A 144 2.75 -3.03 -18.76
CA SER A 144 3.71 -4.12 -18.62
C SER A 144 4.62 -4.03 -17.38
N GLN A 145 4.67 -2.85 -16.73
CA GLN A 145 5.47 -2.60 -15.55
C GLN A 145 4.63 -2.29 -14.31
N ALA A 146 3.30 -2.18 -14.45
CA ALA A 146 2.43 -1.72 -13.38
C ALA A 146 2.55 -2.56 -12.11
N THR A 147 2.63 -3.88 -12.25
CA THR A 147 2.81 -4.79 -11.11
C THR A 147 4.15 -4.54 -10.41
N SER A 148 5.28 -4.49 -11.12
CA SER A 148 6.60 -4.23 -10.53
C SER A 148 6.67 -2.84 -9.87
N ILE A 149 6.09 -1.83 -10.52
CA ILE A 149 6.01 -0.46 -9.99
C ILE A 149 5.12 -0.42 -8.75
N SER A 150 3.99 -1.13 -8.73
CA SER A 150 3.14 -1.24 -7.55
C SER A 150 3.91 -1.86 -6.38
N GLN A 151 4.67 -2.95 -6.60
CA GLN A 151 5.42 -3.60 -5.53
C GLN A 151 6.46 -2.69 -4.87
N VAL A 152 7.20 -1.92 -5.68
CA VAL A 152 8.31 -1.11 -5.17
C VAL A 152 7.89 0.30 -4.73
N SER A 153 6.82 0.89 -5.29
CA SER A 153 6.49 2.30 -5.09
C SER A 153 6.19 2.70 -3.64
N ARG A 154 5.74 1.77 -2.78
CA ARG A 154 5.58 2.00 -1.34
C ARG A 154 6.88 2.36 -0.62
N LEU A 155 8.04 1.93 -1.14
CA LEU A 155 9.35 2.35 -0.62
C LEU A 155 9.60 3.85 -0.82
N PHE A 156 8.86 4.47 -1.73
CA PHE A 156 9.00 5.88 -2.07
C PHE A 156 7.85 6.72 -1.51
N ALA A 157 6.92 6.17 -0.72
CA ALA A 157 5.81 6.94 -0.19
C ALA A 157 6.27 8.21 0.54
N ALA A 158 7.34 8.14 1.34
CA ALA A 158 7.92 9.29 2.02
C ALA A 158 8.46 10.39 1.08
N SER A 159 8.91 10.04 -0.14
CA SER A 159 9.38 11.00 -1.15
C SER A 159 8.29 11.49 -2.09
N LEU A 160 7.25 10.69 -2.31
CA LEU A 160 6.12 11.01 -3.18
C LEU A 160 5.11 11.94 -2.50
N LEU A 161 5.06 11.91 -1.17
CA LEU A 161 4.29 12.85 -0.37
C LEU A 161 4.71 14.29 -0.70
N GLN A 162 3.73 15.13 -0.99
CA GLN A 162 3.96 16.53 -1.33
C GLN A 162 3.82 17.40 -0.07
N TYR A 163 4.94 17.63 0.63
CA TYR A 163 5.02 18.40 1.88
C TYR A 163 6.33 19.18 1.96
N ASP A 164 6.38 20.16 2.86
CA ASP A 164 7.63 20.83 3.21
C ASP A 164 8.54 19.86 3.97
N LYS A 165 9.67 19.48 3.36
CA LYS A 165 10.66 18.59 3.97
C LYS A 165 11.25 19.15 5.26
N ASN A 166 11.14 20.45 5.51
CA ASN A 166 11.60 21.08 6.75
C ASN A 166 10.53 21.09 7.85
N ASP A 167 9.29 20.67 7.55
CA ASP A 167 8.23 20.59 8.55
C ASP A 167 8.49 19.44 9.53
N ALA A 168 8.97 19.80 10.73
CA ALA A 168 9.27 18.86 11.80
C ALA A 168 8.06 18.00 12.21
N THR A 169 6.84 18.51 12.07
CA THR A 169 5.62 17.76 12.42
C THR A 169 5.35 16.63 11.42
N ILE A 170 5.61 16.86 10.13
CA ILE A 170 5.51 15.85 9.08
C ILE A 170 6.69 14.87 9.15
N GLN A 171 7.90 15.38 9.37
CA GLN A 171 9.11 14.56 9.49
C GLN A 171 9.04 13.53 10.62
N ASN A 172 8.19 13.76 11.63
CA ASN A 172 7.95 12.85 12.75
C ASN A 172 6.80 11.87 12.53
N ILE A 173 6.08 11.94 11.41
CA ILE A 173 5.03 10.98 11.08
C ILE A 173 5.63 9.60 10.89
N TYR A 174 5.03 8.62 11.55
CA TYR A 174 5.42 7.21 11.47
C TYR A 174 4.63 6.52 10.35
N ILE A 175 5.35 5.89 9.43
CA ILE A 175 4.78 5.10 8.34
C ILE A 175 5.24 3.65 8.44
N VAL A 176 4.38 2.71 8.08
CA VAL A 176 4.71 1.28 7.95
C VAL A 176 4.30 0.79 6.57
N THR A 177 5.20 0.14 5.84
CA THR A 177 4.87 -0.47 4.54
C THR A 177 4.20 -1.82 4.75
N THR A 178 3.23 -2.14 3.90
CA THR A 178 2.47 -3.39 3.91
C THR A 178 2.02 -3.77 2.50
N ASP A 179 1.63 -5.03 2.27
CA ASP A 179 1.01 -5.46 1.01
C ASP A 179 -0.49 -5.09 1.04
N ALA A 180 -1.08 -4.83 -0.13
CA ALA A 180 -2.52 -4.52 -0.23
C ALA A 180 -3.41 -5.69 0.22
N ASP A 181 -2.87 -6.90 0.27
CA ASP A 181 -3.52 -8.14 0.69
C ASP A 181 -3.05 -8.63 2.06
N ILE A 182 -2.48 -7.76 2.91
CA ILE A 182 -2.13 -8.08 4.30
C ILE A 182 -3.00 -7.28 5.26
N TRP A 183 -3.77 -7.99 6.07
CA TRP A 183 -4.64 -7.41 7.11
C TRP A 183 -4.00 -7.57 8.49
N PRO A 184 -3.76 -6.47 9.24
CA PRO A 184 -3.11 -6.53 10.54
C PRO A 184 -4.08 -7.05 11.61
N ILE A 185 -3.65 -8.05 12.38
CA ILE A 185 -4.42 -8.61 13.50
C ILE A 185 -3.90 -8.02 14.82
N ALA A 186 -2.59 -8.10 15.08
CA ALA A 186 -1.98 -7.66 16.34
C ALA A 186 -1.31 -6.27 16.22
N LYS A 187 -1.90 -5.26 16.87
CA LYS A 187 -1.39 -3.87 16.85
C LYS A 187 0.07 -3.74 17.31
N SER A 188 0.47 -4.49 18.34
CA SER A 188 1.78 -4.38 18.98
C SER A 188 2.94 -4.63 18.00
N PHE A 189 2.75 -5.43 16.97
CA PHE A 189 3.77 -5.75 15.97
C PHE A 189 4.07 -4.61 14.98
N PHE A 190 3.19 -3.61 14.90
CA PHE A 190 3.31 -2.52 13.93
C PHE A 190 3.68 -1.19 14.58
N VAL A 191 3.65 -1.10 15.91
CA VAL A 191 3.95 0.13 16.65
C VAL A 191 5.43 0.18 16.97
N LEU A 192 6.10 1.24 16.53
CA LEU A 192 7.50 1.52 16.86
C LEU A 192 7.68 1.64 18.38
N PRO A 193 8.53 0.80 19.02
CA PRO A 193 8.77 0.90 20.45
C PRO A 193 9.47 2.22 20.84
N PRO A 194 9.32 2.69 22.09
CA PRO A 194 10.02 3.88 22.56
C PRO A 194 11.54 3.79 22.37
N GLY A 195 12.16 4.90 21.96
CA GLY A 195 13.61 4.97 21.72
C GLY A 195 14.09 4.29 20.44
N LYS A 196 13.20 3.68 19.65
CA LYS A 196 13.53 3.09 18.35
C LYS A 196 13.21 4.05 17.21
N ASP A 197 13.97 3.95 16.13
CA ASP A 197 13.75 4.70 14.90
C ASP A 197 13.21 3.84 13.76
N ILE A 198 13.56 2.55 13.76
CA ILE A 198 13.19 1.58 12.74
C ILE A 198 12.58 0.36 13.42
N LEU A 199 11.50 -0.16 12.85
CA LEU A 199 10.88 -1.43 13.16
C LEU A 199 10.89 -2.27 11.88
N HIS A 200 11.36 -3.51 11.94
CA HIS A 200 11.10 -4.45 10.85
C HIS A 200 10.96 -5.92 11.27
N GLY A 201 10.37 -6.73 10.38
CA GLY A 201 10.39 -8.19 10.52
C GLY A 201 11.72 -8.81 10.10
N ASP A 202 12.11 -9.93 10.70
CA ASP A 202 13.19 -10.80 10.26
C ASP A 202 12.59 -12.05 9.62
N ILE A 203 12.95 -12.31 8.36
CA ILE A 203 12.52 -13.48 7.61
C ILE A 203 13.67 -14.39 7.18
N GLY A 204 14.84 -14.18 7.78
CA GLY A 204 16.07 -14.87 7.47
C GLY A 204 17.21 -13.91 7.14
N LYS A 205 18.34 -14.50 6.76
CA LYS A 205 19.56 -13.78 6.42
C LYS A 205 20.03 -14.19 5.03
N PHE A 206 20.60 -13.26 4.30
CA PHE A 206 21.31 -13.54 3.05
C PHE A 206 22.74 -13.02 3.13
N GLN A 207 23.62 -13.60 2.29
CA GLN A 207 25.01 -13.17 2.16
C GLN A 207 25.17 -12.38 0.86
N ILE A 208 25.81 -11.22 0.94
CA ILE A 208 26.33 -10.51 -0.23
C ILE A 208 27.79 -10.20 0.05
N GLU A 209 28.67 -10.75 -0.79
CA GLU A 209 30.12 -10.70 -0.60
C GLU A 209 30.51 -11.26 0.78
N ASN A 210 31.06 -10.41 1.66
CA ASN A 210 31.47 -10.76 3.03
C ASN A 210 30.50 -10.20 4.09
N MET A 211 29.30 -9.77 3.69
CA MET A 211 28.29 -9.21 4.59
C MET A 211 27.09 -10.14 4.76
N THR A 212 26.73 -10.39 6.02
CA THR A 212 25.47 -11.04 6.38
C THR A 212 24.40 -10.00 6.66
N VAL A 213 23.34 -10.02 5.87
CA VAL A 213 22.25 -9.05 5.94
C VAL A 213 20.96 -9.74 6.37
N ILE A 214 20.26 -9.15 7.34
CA ILE A 214 18.91 -9.59 7.73
C ILE A 214 17.95 -9.15 6.63
N GLN A 215 17.17 -10.08 6.10
CA GLN A 215 16.15 -9.78 5.12
C GLN A 215 14.94 -9.16 5.81
N ALA A 216 14.66 -7.91 5.47
CA ALA A 216 13.48 -7.17 5.90
C ALA A 216 12.36 -7.36 4.86
N PRO A 217 11.26 -8.06 5.20
CA PRO A 217 10.12 -8.18 4.31
C PRO A 217 9.47 -6.80 4.15
N LEU A 218 9.18 -6.43 2.90
CA LEU A 218 8.66 -5.10 2.61
C LEU A 218 7.31 -4.82 3.29
N SER A 219 6.56 -5.85 3.66
CA SER A 219 5.29 -5.69 4.36
C SER A 219 5.37 -5.42 5.86
N TYR A 220 6.59 -5.30 6.41
CA TYR A 220 6.83 -5.05 7.84
C TYR A 220 8.02 -4.14 8.03
N ILE A 221 8.02 -2.95 7.40
CA ILE A 221 9.07 -1.95 7.63
C ILE A 221 8.40 -0.66 8.07
N GLY A 222 8.67 -0.27 9.31
CA GLY A 222 8.11 0.93 9.93
C GLY A 222 9.20 1.88 10.38
N MET A 223 9.08 3.16 10.04
CA MET A 223 9.96 4.21 10.55
C MET A 223 9.32 5.59 10.37
N LYS A 224 9.91 6.62 10.99
CA LYS A 224 9.50 8.01 10.78
C LYS A 224 9.93 8.49 9.39
N ILE A 225 9.19 9.43 8.80
CA ILE A 225 9.52 10.03 7.50
C ILE A 225 10.98 10.52 7.43
N ARG A 226 11.48 11.19 8.48
CA ARG A 226 12.89 11.62 8.56
C ARG A 226 13.89 10.48 8.48
N THR A 227 13.59 9.38 9.15
CA THR A 227 14.42 8.17 9.17
C THR A 227 14.34 7.49 7.80
N TRP A 228 13.16 7.46 7.20
CA TRP A 228 12.94 6.95 5.85
C TRP A 228 13.80 7.68 4.83
N HIS A 229 13.79 9.02 4.83
CA HIS A 229 14.68 9.83 4.00
C HIS A 229 16.15 9.47 4.26
N SER A 230 16.58 9.45 5.52
CA SER A 230 17.96 9.12 5.88
C SER A 230 18.40 7.74 5.38
N VAL A 231 17.54 6.72 5.44
CA VAL A 231 17.82 5.36 4.96
C VAL A 231 17.94 5.34 3.44
N MET A 232 17.06 6.05 2.74
CA MET A 232 16.99 6.02 1.29
C MET A 232 18.03 6.90 0.58
N THR A 233 18.59 7.93 1.24
CA THR A 233 19.58 8.85 0.66
C THR A 233 21.02 8.59 1.07
N GLN A 234 21.29 7.56 1.87
CA GLN A 234 22.56 7.42 2.58
C GLN A 234 23.81 7.25 1.71
N SER A 235 23.70 6.68 0.51
CA SER A 235 24.88 6.27 -0.27
C SER A 235 25.27 7.25 -1.39
N GLY A 236 24.85 8.52 -1.32
CA GLY A 236 25.07 9.49 -2.41
C GLY A 236 24.27 9.24 -3.69
N LEU A 237 23.82 8.00 -3.90
CA LEU A 237 22.76 7.62 -4.83
C LEU A 237 21.44 8.12 -4.25
N LEU A 238 20.96 9.25 -4.76
CA LEU A 238 19.70 9.84 -4.35
C LEU A 238 18.54 8.99 -4.92
N LEU A 239 18.25 7.85 -4.29
CA LEU A 239 17.10 7.01 -4.63
C LEU A 239 15.81 7.60 -4.05
N MET A 240 15.52 8.86 -4.37
CA MET A 240 14.27 9.52 -3.98
C MET A 240 13.55 10.02 -5.22
N PRO A 241 13.04 9.09 -6.05
CA PRO A 241 12.23 9.48 -7.18
C PRO A 241 11.04 10.30 -6.67
N ASN A 242 10.80 11.43 -7.32
CA ASN A 242 9.71 12.36 -7.04
C ASN A 242 8.69 12.45 -8.18
N THR A 243 8.94 11.73 -9.28
CA THR A 243 8.02 11.56 -10.41
C THR A 243 7.78 10.09 -10.73
N THR A 244 6.64 9.77 -11.33
CA THR A 244 6.40 8.40 -11.84
C THR A 244 7.43 8.02 -12.90
N GLY A 245 7.85 8.97 -13.76
CA GLY A 245 8.88 8.74 -14.76
C GLY A 245 10.22 8.30 -14.17
N GLU A 246 10.64 8.88 -13.04
CA GLU A 246 11.84 8.42 -12.33
C GLU A 246 11.64 7.01 -11.74
N ILE A 247 10.52 6.73 -11.08
CA ILE A 247 10.24 5.36 -10.57
C ILE A 247 10.29 4.36 -11.74
N VAL A 248 9.62 4.65 -12.85
CA VAL A 248 9.63 3.83 -14.06
C VAL A 248 11.02 3.70 -14.65
N LYS A 249 11.81 4.76 -14.70
CA LYS A 249 13.18 4.72 -15.23
C LYS A 249 14.09 3.86 -14.37
N TYR A 250 14.07 4.05 -13.05
CA TYR A 250 14.91 3.32 -12.12
C TYR A 250 14.49 1.86 -11.99
N PHE A 251 13.19 1.59 -11.90
CA PHE A 251 12.67 0.27 -11.55
C PHE A 251 12.06 -0.47 -12.74
N GLY A 252 11.51 0.23 -13.72
CA GLY A 252 10.98 -0.39 -14.93
C GLY A 252 12.05 -1.18 -15.69
N GLY A 253 13.27 -0.66 -15.81
CA GLY A 253 14.37 -1.38 -16.48
C GLY A 253 14.97 -2.53 -15.66
N MET A 254 15.19 -2.33 -14.36
CA MET A 254 15.82 -3.35 -13.50
C MET A 254 14.92 -4.54 -13.19
N PHE A 255 13.59 -4.33 -13.14
CA PHE A 255 12.66 -5.29 -12.56
C PHE A 255 11.78 -6.00 -13.60
N HIS A 256 11.74 -5.54 -14.86
CA HIS A 256 10.82 -6.10 -15.86
C HIS A 256 11.05 -7.59 -16.13
N ASP A 257 12.31 -8.03 -16.26
CA ASP A 257 12.64 -9.41 -16.64
C ASP A 257 12.67 -10.38 -15.45
N ASN A 258 12.86 -9.90 -14.22
CA ASN A 258 13.15 -10.75 -13.06
C ASN A 258 11.99 -10.86 -12.04
N VAL A 259 11.03 -9.92 -12.04
CA VAL A 259 9.98 -9.85 -11.00
C VAL A 259 8.71 -10.62 -11.34
N THR A 260 8.38 -10.79 -12.61
CA THR A 260 7.02 -11.18 -13.04
C THR A 260 6.63 -12.65 -12.77
N HIS A 261 7.56 -13.53 -12.37
CA HIS A 261 7.31 -14.99 -12.34
C HIS A 261 7.73 -15.72 -11.05
N GLY A 262 7.84 -15.03 -9.91
CA GLY A 262 8.33 -15.68 -8.67
C GLY A 262 9.76 -16.23 -8.79
N GLY A 263 10.50 -15.75 -9.79
CA GLY A 263 11.90 -16.08 -10.02
C GLY A 263 12.84 -15.33 -9.08
N PRO A 264 14.17 -15.39 -9.32
CA PRO A 264 15.18 -14.76 -8.48
C PRO A 264 15.02 -13.24 -8.27
N GLY A 265 14.23 -12.55 -9.11
CA GLY A 265 13.92 -11.14 -8.92
C GLY A 265 12.75 -10.84 -8.02
N TRP A 266 11.93 -11.85 -7.67
CA TRP A 266 10.90 -11.71 -6.66
C TRP A 266 11.58 -11.41 -5.32
N GLY A 267 11.39 -10.20 -4.80
CA GLY A 267 12.05 -9.75 -3.58
C GLY A 267 13.31 -8.90 -3.79
N ILE A 268 13.64 -8.47 -5.02
CA ILE A 268 14.75 -7.48 -5.21
C ILE A 268 14.47 -6.20 -4.42
N ASP A 269 13.22 -5.76 -4.35
CA ASP A 269 12.78 -4.65 -3.51
C ASP A 269 13.10 -4.89 -2.03
N GLN A 270 12.87 -6.10 -1.52
CA GLN A 270 13.23 -6.53 -0.17
C GLN A 270 14.74 -6.57 0.04
N VAL A 271 15.51 -7.12 -0.91
CA VAL A 271 16.98 -7.14 -0.85
C VAL A 271 17.53 -5.72 -0.81
N MET A 272 17.03 -4.84 -1.68
CA MET A 272 17.44 -3.44 -1.76
C MET A 272 17.21 -2.73 -0.42
N ILE A 273 15.98 -2.78 0.13
CA ILE A 273 15.71 -2.10 1.40
C ILE A 273 16.47 -2.75 2.57
N SER A 274 16.68 -4.07 2.57
CA SER A 274 17.49 -4.75 3.58
C SER A 274 18.94 -4.26 3.59
N LEU A 275 19.53 -4.06 2.40
CA LEU A 275 20.86 -3.48 2.27
C LEU A 275 20.90 -2.03 2.75
N ARG A 276 19.89 -1.23 2.44
CA ARG A 276 19.79 0.16 2.94
C ARG A 276 19.70 0.22 4.46
N LEU A 277 18.86 -0.62 5.05
CA LEU A 277 18.75 -0.73 6.51
C LEU A 277 20.07 -1.16 7.14
N HIS A 278 20.78 -2.13 6.55
CA HIS A 278 22.08 -2.58 7.03
C HIS A 278 23.15 -1.47 6.94
N GLN A 279 23.22 -0.76 5.82
CA GLN A 279 24.11 0.39 5.66
C GLN A 279 23.80 1.49 6.69
N TRP A 280 22.51 1.78 6.90
CA TRP A 280 22.07 2.75 7.90
C TRP A 280 22.47 2.36 9.32
N LYS A 281 22.30 1.09 9.66
CA LYS A 281 22.76 0.52 10.94
C LYS A 281 24.27 0.76 11.13
N ILE A 282 25.10 0.42 10.14
CA ILE A 282 26.57 0.59 10.23
C ILE A 282 26.94 2.06 10.44
N LYS A 283 26.40 2.96 9.62
CA LYS A 283 26.76 4.39 9.67
C LYS A 283 26.36 5.08 10.97
N ASN A 284 25.23 4.70 11.55
CA ASN A 284 24.73 5.33 12.77
C ASN A 284 25.28 4.69 14.05
N GLU A 285 26.12 3.65 13.92
CA GLU A 285 26.82 2.96 15.03
C GLU A 285 25.90 2.54 16.20
N ASP A 286 24.60 2.34 15.96
CA ASP A 286 23.63 2.14 17.02
C ASP A 286 22.57 1.10 16.63
N GLU A 287 22.88 -0.16 16.92
CA GLU A 287 21.97 -1.29 16.79
C GLU A 287 20.73 -1.18 17.70
N GLN A 288 20.84 -0.42 18.80
CA GLN A 288 19.72 -0.22 19.72
C GLN A 288 18.64 0.69 19.14
N ARG A 289 18.87 1.37 18.02
CA ARG A 289 17.83 2.18 17.34
C ARG A 289 16.93 1.37 16.41
N ILE A 290 17.27 0.11 16.15
CA ILE A 290 16.48 -0.80 15.31
C ILE A 290 15.77 -1.81 16.22
N HIS A 291 14.49 -2.04 15.95
CA HIS A 291 13.71 -3.10 16.56
C HIS A 291 13.36 -4.15 15.51
N VAL A 292 13.75 -5.39 15.79
CA VAL A 292 13.56 -6.52 14.87
C VAL A 292 12.64 -7.55 15.51
N TYR A 293 11.51 -7.82 14.88
CA TYR A 293 10.62 -8.92 15.27
C TYR A 293 10.97 -10.18 14.47
N GLN A 294 11.17 -11.29 15.18
CA GLN A 294 11.26 -12.58 14.51
C GLN A 294 9.89 -12.97 13.94
N ARG A 295 9.83 -13.18 12.62
CA ARG A 295 8.61 -13.65 11.95
C ARG A 295 8.67 -15.16 11.78
N HIS A 296 7.59 -15.82 12.18
CA HIS A 296 7.38 -17.25 11.98
C HIS A 296 6.23 -17.41 10.98
N PHE A 297 6.56 -17.34 9.69
CA PHE A 297 5.59 -17.55 8.63
C PHE A 297 4.89 -18.91 8.79
N GLY A 298 3.56 -18.87 8.88
CA GLY A 298 2.72 -20.03 9.23
C GLY A 298 2.19 -19.94 10.66
N PRO A 299 3.02 -20.12 11.70
CA PRO A 299 2.56 -19.99 13.09
C PRO A 299 1.94 -18.63 13.41
N ASP A 300 2.55 -17.53 12.95
CA ASP A 300 2.16 -16.16 13.32
C ASP A 300 1.21 -15.49 12.30
N ARG A 301 0.93 -16.14 11.17
CA ARG A 301 0.12 -15.58 10.06
C ARG A 301 -1.02 -16.54 9.69
N ILE A 302 -2.13 -16.00 9.22
CA ILE A 302 -3.10 -16.76 8.42
C ILE A 302 -2.72 -16.57 6.95
N ASP A 303 -2.23 -17.61 6.29
CA ASP A 303 -1.64 -17.46 4.96
C ASP A 303 -2.59 -17.98 3.88
N ARG A 304 -2.80 -17.22 2.80
CA ARG A 304 -3.66 -17.61 1.67
C ARG A 304 -3.29 -18.94 1.03
N ASN A 305 -2.02 -19.31 1.05
CA ASN A 305 -1.55 -20.57 0.47
C ASN A 305 -1.99 -21.78 1.29
N ASN A 306 -2.31 -21.58 2.58
CA ASN A 306 -2.77 -22.61 3.49
C ASN A 306 -3.86 -22.07 4.41
N TRP A 307 -4.90 -21.46 3.83
CA TRP A 307 -5.94 -20.80 4.62
C TRP A 307 -6.84 -21.85 5.28
N PRO A 308 -6.80 -22.01 6.61
CA PRO A 308 -7.54 -23.07 7.27
C PRO A 308 -9.04 -22.75 7.33
N MET A 309 -9.88 -23.79 7.38
CA MET A 309 -11.33 -23.62 7.56
C MET A 309 -11.68 -23.05 8.94
N VAL A 310 -10.89 -23.39 9.96
CA VAL A 310 -11.04 -22.92 11.34
C VAL A 310 -9.68 -22.40 11.81
N TYR A 311 -9.67 -21.19 12.36
CA TYR A 311 -8.47 -20.57 12.92
C TYR A 311 -8.76 -19.71 14.14
N ASN A 312 -7.75 -19.62 15.00
CA ASN A 312 -7.71 -18.73 16.14
C ASN A 312 -6.84 -17.52 15.81
N ILE A 313 -7.39 -16.31 15.93
CA ILE A 313 -6.68 -15.06 15.64
C ILE A 313 -5.81 -14.57 16.80
N ASN A 314 -5.98 -15.08 18.02
CA ASN A 314 -5.34 -14.55 19.24
C ASN A 314 -3.81 -14.66 19.25
N ARG A 315 -3.24 -15.50 18.39
CA ARG A 315 -1.78 -15.69 18.25
C ARG A 315 -1.27 -15.27 16.87
N LYS A 316 -2.10 -14.54 16.12
CA LYS A 316 -1.78 -14.11 14.76
C LYS A 316 -1.40 -12.63 14.75
N VAL A 317 -0.33 -12.34 14.03
CA VAL A 317 0.16 -10.99 13.75
C VAL A 317 -0.69 -10.36 12.65
N ASP A 318 -0.95 -11.14 11.60
CA ASP A 318 -1.66 -10.72 10.40
C ASP A 318 -2.30 -11.88 9.63
N ALA A 319 -3.05 -11.53 8.61
CA ALA A 319 -3.54 -12.44 7.59
C ALA A 319 -3.10 -11.97 6.21
N HIS A 320 -2.52 -12.88 5.42
CA HIS A 320 -2.31 -12.72 3.99
C HIS A 320 -3.55 -13.23 3.26
N ILE A 321 -4.42 -12.32 2.83
CA ILE A 321 -5.80 -12.63 2.43
C ILE A 321 -5.89 -13.43 1.13
N LEU A 322 -7.01 -14.13 1.00
CA LEU A 322 -7.37 -14.93 -0.17
C LEU A 322 -7.44 -14.04 -1.41
N LYS A 323 -6.79 -14.47 -2.50
CA LYS A 323 -6.94 -13.81 -3.80
C LYS A 323 -8.40 -13.83 -4.23
N ARG A 324 -8.79 -12.82 -5.03
CA ARG A 324 -10.14 -12.67 -5.59
C ARG A 324 -11.19 -12.59 -4.46
N GLY A 325 -10.97 -11.69 -3.50
CA GLY A 325 -11.88 -11.46 -2.38
C GLY A 325 -13.32 -11.17 -2.81
N HIS A 326 -13.50 -10.61 -4.02
CA HIS A 326 -14.81 -10.37 -4.64
C HIS A 326 -15.61 -11.65 -4.94
N GLN A 327 -14.97 -12.82 -5.09
CA GLN A 327 -15.68 -14.07 -5.37
C GLN A 327 -16.44 -14.55 -4.13
N GLN A 328 -17.72 -14.88 -4.28
CA GLN A 328 -18.60 -15.27 -3.16
C GLN A 328 -17.99 -16.30 -2.19
N LYS A 329 -17.30 -17.33 -2.70
CA LYS A 329 -16.64 -18.35 -1.85
C LYS A 329 -15.52 -17.75 -1.00
N GLN A 330 -14.70 -16.88 -1.57
CA GLN A 330 -13.59 -16.25 -0.84
C GLN A 330 -14.13 -15.15 0.08
N TRP A 331 -15.09 -14.37 -0.39
CA TRP A 331 -15.80 -13.36 0.39
C TRP A 331 -16.32 -13.92 1.72
N LYS A 332 -17.07 -15.03 1.69
CA LYS A 332 -17.57 -15.70 2.91
C LYS A 332 -16.46 -16.03 3.92
N ARG A 333 -15.27 -16.40 3.43
CA ARG A 333 -14.12 -16.74 4.29
C ARG A 333 -13.44 -15.49 4.87
N LEU A 334 -13.35 -14.41 4.08
CA LEU A 334 -12.87 -13.11 4.54
C LEU A 334 -13.81 -12.50 5.57
N MET A 335 -15.13 -12.67 5.42
CA MET A 335 -16.12 -12.20 6.39
C MET A 335 -15.92 -12.85 7.76
N ILE A 336 -15.62 -14.16 7.82
CA ILE A 336 -15.28 -14.82 9.10
C ILE A 336 -14.07 -14.15 9.77
N LEU A 337 -13.06 -13.74 8.99
CA LEU A 337 -11.90 -13.03 9.52
C LEU A 337 -12.30 -11.65 10.05
N LEU A 338 -13.04 -10.87 9.25
CA LEU A 338 -13.51 -9.54 9.64
C LEU A 338 -14.37 -9.59 10.91
N THR A 339 -15.28 -10.56 11.03
CA THR A 339 -16.11 -10.73 12.24
C THR A 339 -15.26 -11.03 13.47
N LYS A 340 -14.18 -11.80 13.33
CA LYS A 340 -13.25 -12.06 14.44
C LYS A 340 -12.41 -10.83 14.77
N MET A 341 -11.96 -10.08 13.78
CA MET A 341 -11.13 -8.88 13.99
C MET A 341 -11.93 -7.71 14.56
N CYS A 342 -13.22 -7.65 14.22
CA CYS A 342 -14.10 -6.51 14.48
C CYS A 342 -15.51 -6.96 14.88
N PRO A 343 -15.69 -7.65 16.02
CA PRO A 343 -17.00 -8.17 16.42
C PRO A 343 -18.07 -7.07 16.53
N GLY A 344 -17.69 -5.87 16.98
CA GLY A 344 -18.59 -4.71 17.09
C GLY A 344 -19.11 -4.16 15.76
N TRP A 345 -18.38 -4.38 14.65
CA TRP A 345 -18.84 -3.98 13.32
C TRP A 345 -20.10 -4.73 12.89
N PHE A 346 -20.30 -5.94 13.40
CA PHE A 346 -21.42 -6.81 12.99
C PHE A 346 -22.59 -6.77 13.97
N MET A 347 -22.34 -6.50 15.26
CA MET A 347 -23.39 -6.50 16.28
C MET A 347 -24.38 -5.33 16.16
N ARG A 348 -24.04 -4.23 15.47
CA ARG A 348 -24.96 -3.10 15.26
C ARG A 348 -25.92 -3.27 14.09
N PHE A 349 -25.74 -4.29 13.25
CA PHE A 349 -26.67 -4.66 12.17
C PHE A 349 -27.66 -5.73 12.65
N GLY A 350 -28.18 -5.55 13.87
CA GLY A 350 -29.01 -6.49 14.62
C GLY A 350 -29.96 -7.30 13.75
N ASP A 351 -29.99 -8.61 14.02
CA ASP A 351 -30.92 -9.61 13.49
C ASP A 351 -30.87 -9.89 11.97
N GLY A 352 -30.16 -9.07 11.18
CA GLY A 352 -29.93 -9.24 9.73
C GLY A 352 -28.58 -9.87 9.37
N VAL A 353 -27.75 -10.26 10.35
CA VAL A 353 -26.46 -10.94 10.09
C VAL A 353 -26.67 -12.34 9.49
N ASP A 354 -27.84 -12.94 9.73
CA ASP A 354 -28.33 -14.15 9.06
C ASP A 354 -29.13 -13.86 7.78
N ASP A 355 -29.09 -12.63 7.26
CA ASP A 355 -29.58 -12.33 5.92
C ASP A 355 -28.42 -12.27 4.91
N PRO A 356 -28.06 -13.41 4.30
CA PRO A 356 -27.18 -13.48 3.15
C PRO A 356 -27.53 -12.46 2.06
N ALA A 357 -28.76 -11.95 1.94
CA ALA A 357 -29.17 -11.07 0.86
C ALA A 357 -28.48 -9.70 0.91
N ALA A 358 -28.27 -9.07 2.07
CA ALA A 358 -27.60 -7.76 2.14
C ALA A 358 -26.12 -7.85 1.75
N TRP A 359 -25.42 -8.88 2.24
CA TRP A 359 -24.03 -9.14 1.89
C TRP A 359 -23.87 -9.68 0.47
N ASN A 360 -24.78 -10.54 0.02
CA ASN A 360 -24.84 -10.94 -1.38
C ASN A 360 -25.17 -9.73 -2.25
N THR A 361 -25.94 -8.74 -1.81
CA THR A 361 -26.21 -7.54 -2.61
C THR A 361 -24.97 -6.67 -2.75
N MET A 362 -24.22 -6.46 -1.67
CA MET A 362 -22.95 -5.71 -1.71
C MET A 362 -21.89 -6.44 -2.55
N ALA A 363 -21.71 -7.74 -2.30
CA ALA A 363 -20.83 -8.58 -3.10
C ALA A 363 -21.32 -8.67 -4.54
N THR A 364 -22.63 -8.74 -4.81
CA THR A 364 -23.21 -8.79 -6.16
C THR A 364 -23.04 -7.47 -6.87
N MET A 365 -23.18 -6.33 -6.20
CA MET A 365 -22.91 -5.03 -6.81
C MET A 365 -21.43 -4.92 -7.19
N MET A 366 -20.51 -5.27 -6.28
CA MET A 366 -19.09 -5.28 -6.63
C MET A 366 -18.73 -6.35 -7.67
N MET A 367 -19.32 -7.55 -7.62
CA MET A 367 -19.12 -8.64 -8.60
C MET A 367 -19.65 -8.24 -9.98
N VAL A 368 -20.84 -7.64 -10.08
CA VAL A 368 -21.43 -7.15 -11.33
C VAL A 368 -20.56 -6.04 -11.94
N LEU A 369 -20.01 -5.15 -11.10
CA LEU A 369 -19.12 -4.08 -11.54
C LEU A 369 -17.74 -4.61 -11.99
N VAL A 370 -17.24 -5.68 -11.37
CA VAL A 370 -15.93 -6.30 -11.66
C VAL A 370 -15.98 -7.24 -12.87
N ASP A 371 -17.00 -8.09 -12.97
CA ASP A 371 -17.11 -9.12 -14.02
C ASP A 371 -17.69 -8.60 -15.35
N GLY A 372 -18.01 -7.30 -15.44
CA GLY A 372 -18.50 -6.68 -16.68
C GLY A 372 -19.81 -7.30 -17.20
N GLY A 373 -20.71 -7.67 -16.28
CA GLY A 373 -21.98 -8.31 -16.62
C GLY A 373 -22.80 -7.52 -17.64
N PRO A 374 -23.67 -8.19 -18.43
CA PRO A 374 -24.40 -7.55 -19.52
C PRO A 374 -25.22 -6.34 -19.03
N ALA A 375 -25.36 -5.36 -19.91
CA ALA A 375 -26.00 -4.06 -19.69
C ALA A 375 -27.44 -4.01 -19.10
N PRO A 376 -28.30 -5.07 -19.09
CA PRO A 376 -29.65 -4.92 -18.54
C PRO A 376 -29.71 -4.71 -17.02
N LEU A 377 -28.60 -4.84 -16.28
CA LEU A 377 -28.58 -4.60 -14.84
C LEU A 377 -28.45 -3.12 -14.44
N PHE A 378 -28.24 -2.20 -15.39
CA PHE A 378 -28.21 -0.77 -15.08
C PHE A 378 -29.58 -0.24 -14.58
N ASP A 379 -30.69 -0.87 -14.96
CA ASP A 379 -32.02 -0.54 -14.42
C ASP A 379 -32.20 -0.98 -12.96
N VAL A 380 -31.40 -1.96 -12.48
CA VAL A 380 -31.32 -2.32 -11.06
C VAL A 380 -30.44 -1.32 -10.29
N LEU A 381 -29.48 -0.69 -10.97
CA LEU A 381 -28.59 0.31 -10.37
C LEU A 381 -29.26 1.67 -10.14
N ASP A 382 -30.34 2.02 -10.85
CA ASP A 382 -31.08 3.27 -10.58
C ASP A 382 -31.82 3.22 -9.22
N ASN A 383 -32.21 2.01 -8.77
CA ASN A 383 -32.70 1.74 -7.41
C ASN A 383 -31.56 1.53 -6.36
N SER A 384 -30.28 1.59 -6.75
CA SER A 384 -29.13 1.20 -5.91
C SER A 384 -28.49 2.32 -5.08
N ARG A 385 -29.04 3.55 -5.13
CA ARG A 385 -28.64 4.62 -4.19
C ARG A 385 -28.77 4.17 -2.72
N CYS A 386 -29.73 3.28 -2.41
CA CYS A 386 -29.87 2.67 -1.08
C CYS A 386 -28.72 1.71 -0.69
N ASN A 387 -28.09 1.02 -1.65
CA ASN A 387 -27.12 -0.03 -1.36
C ASN A 387 -25.66 0.48 -1.31
N VAL A 388 -25.34 1.51 -2.12
CA VAL A 388 -24.11 2.29 -1.92
C VAL A 388 -24.18 3.04 -0.59
N ALA A 389 -25.34 3.62 -0.26
CA ALA A 389 -25.59 4.19 1.06
C ALA A 389 -25.45 3.14 2.19
N MET A 390 -25.80 1.87 1.97
CA MET A 390 -25.60 0.79 2.94
C MET A 390 -24.11 0.44 3.13
N PHE A 391 -23.32 0.34 2.06
CA PHE A 391 -21.85 0.18 2.17
C PHE A 391 -21.23 1.33 2.96
N TRP A 392 -21.67 2.56 2.68
CA TRP A 392 -21.21 3.74 3.40
C TRP A 392 -21.72 3.82 4.84
N THR A 393 -22.96 3.43 5.10
CA THR A 393 -23.50 3.32 6.46
C THR A 393 -22.73 2.27 7.27
N ILE A 394 -22.36 1.17 6.63
CA ILE A 394 -21.50 0.13 7.21
C ILE A 394 -20.11 0.72 7.49
N ALA A 395 -19.43 1.28 6.48
CA ALA A 395 -18.11 1.88 6.64
C ALA A 395 -18.08 3.03 7.66
N ASP A 396 -19.08 3.91 7.67
CA ASP A 396 -19.17 5.06 8.57
C ASP A 396 -19.54 4.63 10.00
N ALA A 397 -20.42 3.63 10.18
CA ALA A 397 -20.67 3.02 11.49
C ALA A 397 -19.41 2.31 12.03
N MET A 398 -18.65 1.65 11.16
CA MET A 398 -17.38 0.99 11.51
C MET A 398 -16.31 2.01 11.95
N LEU A 399 -16.29 3.20 11.33
CA LEU A 399 -15.35 4.28 11.63
C LEU A 399 -15.73 5.03 12.92
N ALA A 400 -17.02 5.32 13.12
CA ALA A 400 -17.53 5.99 14.32
C ALA A 400 -17.21 5.18 15.60
N ASP A 401 -17.22 3.85 15.52
CA ASP A 401 -16.90 2.99 16.67
C ASP A 401 -15.40 2.96 17.01
N SER A 402 -14.51 3.24 16.04
CA SER A 402 -13.06 3.30 16.29
C SER A 402 -12.64 4.44 17.23
N ASP A 403 -13.37 5.55 17.20
CA ASP A 403 -13.17 6.68 18.11
C ASP A 403 -13.83 6.45 19.48
N VAL A 404 -14.95 5.71 19.54
CA VAL A 404 -15.57 5.26 20.80
C VAL A 404 -14.69 4.21 21.51
N TRP A 405 -14.04 3.33 20.76
CA TRP A 405 -13.08 2.37 21.32
C TRP A 405 -11.83 3.05 21.88
N ARG A 406 -11.36 4.15 21.26
CA ARG A 406 -10.28 4.97 21.85
C ARG A 406 -10.69 5.54 23.21
N ALA A 407 -11.93 5.98 23.37
CA ALA A 407 -12.42 6.49 24.66
C ALA A 407 -12.49 5.39 25.74
N ARG A 408 -12.86 4.15 25.38
CA ARG A 408 -12.92 3.03 26.33
C ARG A 408 -11.54 2.45 26.69
N VAL A 409 -10.60 2.36 25.75
CA VAL A 409 -9.23 1.89 26.04
C VAL A 409 -8.44 2.88 26.89
N VAL A 410 -8.68 4.19 26.72
CA VAL A 410 -8.09 5.20 27.60
C VAL A 410 -8.65 5.10 29.03
N ALA A 411 -9.93 4.73 29.19
CA ALA A 411 -10.55 4.50 30.50
C ALA A 411 -10.05 3.22 31.20
N ASP A 412 -9.67 2.17 30.47
CA ASP A 412 -9.12 0.93 31.05
C ASP A 412 -7.60 0.96 31.27
N SER A 413 -6.88 1.91 30.67
CA SER A 413 -5.41 2.05 30.84
C SER A 413 -4.97 2.64 32.19
N SER A 414 -5.91 2.96 33.10
CA SER A 414 -5.61 3.29 34.50
C SER A 414 -5.55 2.06 35.42
N VAL A 415 -5.64 0.85 34.87
CA VAL A 415 -5.38 -0.41 35.57
C VAL A 415 -4.43 -1.26 34.73
N ILE A 416 -3.15 -0.87 34.70
CA ILE A 416 -1.92 -1.71 34.60
C ILE A 416 -0.73 -0.82 34.95
#